data_AF-A0A069I6L9-F1
#
_entry.id   AF-A0A069I6L9-F1
#
_cell.length_a   1.000
_cell.length_b   1.000
_cell.length_c   1.000
_cell.angle_alpha   90.00
_cell.angle_beta   90.00
_cell.angle_gamma   90.00
#
_symmetry.space_group_name_H-M   'P 1'
#
loop_
_entity.id
_entity.type
_entity.pdbx_description
1 polymer ?
#
loop_
_entity_poly.entity_id
_entity_poly.type
_entity_poly.pdbx_seq_one_letter_code
_entity_poly.pdbx_strand_id
1 'polypeptide(L)'
;MPAVLLALALVHSHDGRAAPLRAFTIEEHTAEPPQLFPPTYDEAVTALIRAFDVGAILAVGLDQAFARLPAKIGPIPKDRYVECTRTKLSPELVEKAVRPALAAEIQDPGLTMRLARLLGSPIGRKTKEAALSGKALADAGITGADLLEFNRYMENRDLKAFLENGGLRRIKDAVSRVIDVESKAAANACVRQLMPLYRLKNERSA
;
A
#
# COMPACT_ATOMS: atom_id res chain seq x y z
N MET A 1 12.91 13.43 -17.95
CA MET A 1 12.53 12.05 -17.56
C MET A 1 12.08 12.04 -16.09
N PRO A 2 10.77 12.18 -15.79
CA PRO A 2 10.29 11.91 -14.42
C PRO A 2 9.11 10.92 -14.32
N ALA A 3 8.42 10.59 -15.42
CA ALA A 3 7.21 9.75 -15.38
C ALA A 3 7.47 8.25 -15.14
N VAL A 4 8.71 7.78 -15.35
CA VAL A 4 9.08 6.36 -15.25
C VAL A 4 9.63 5.99 -13.86
N LEU A 5 10.13 6.96 -13.07
CA LEU A 5 10.68 6.67 -11.75
C LEU A 5 9.61 6.47 -10.67
N LEU A 6 8.41 7.06 -10.84
CA LEU A 6 7.28 6.84 -9.94
C LEU A 6 6.65 5.44 -10.11
N ALA A 7 6.76 4.89 -11.32
CA ALA A 7 6.38 3.52 -11.68
C ALA A 7 7.32 2.45 -11.06
N LEU A 8 8.62 2.72 -11.00
CA LEU A 8 9.63 1.80 -10.48
C LEU A 8 9.64 1.65 -8.94
N ALA A 9 9.05 2.58 -8.18
CA ALA A 9 8.98 2.43 -6.72
C ALA A 9 7.94 1.39 -6.28
N LEU A 10 6.92 1.15 -7.10
CA LEU A 10 5.89 0.12 -6.87
C LEU A 10 6.25 -1.25 -7.48
N VAL A 11 7.07 -1.27 -8.54
CA VAL A 11 7.55 -2.48 -9.22
C VAL A 11 9.07 -2.44 -9.28
N HIS A 12 9.80 -3.02 -8.32
CA HIS A 12 11.25 -3.10 -8.46
C HIS A 12 11.59 -4.17 -9.51
N SER A 13 12.42 -3.80 -10.50
CA SER A 13 13.16 -4.66 -11.45
C SER A 13 12.48 -5.01 -12.79
N HIS A 14 12.62 -4.16 -13.82
CA HIS A 14 13.20 -4.51 -15.13
C HIS A 14 13.14 -3.33 -16.13
N ASP A 15 14.29 -3.07 -16.76
CA ASP A 15 14.58 -2.45 -18.06
C ASP A 15 13.81 -1.22 -18.59
N GLY A 16 14.59 -0.15 -18.82
CA GLY A 16 14.97 0.20 -20.19
C GLY A 16 14.13 1.21 -20.97
N ARG A 17 14.58 2.47 -20.91
CA ARG A 17 14.47 3.56 -21.92
C ARG A 17 13.08 4.10 -22.30
N ALA A 18 12.89 5.42 -22.13
CA ALA A 18 11.99 6.21 -22.98
C ALA A 18 12.46 7.69 -23.11
N ALA A 19 12.50 8.15 -24.37
CA ALA A 19 12.97 9.44 -24.89
C ALA A 19 12.02 10.63 -24.56
N PRO A 20 12.41 11.91 -24.78
CA PRO A 20 11.69 13.08 -24.27
C PRO A 20 10.60 13.55 -25.24
N LEU A 21 9.44 13.98 -24.73
CA LEU A 21 8.43 14.69 -25.53
C LEU A 21 7.99 15.99 -24.87
N ARG A 22 7.78 16.97 -25.75
CA ARG A 22 7.77 18.43 -25.57
C ARG A 22 6.63 18.95 -24.69
N ALA A 23 6.93 20.05 -24.02
CA ALA A 23 6.02 20.88 -23.27
C ALA A 23 4.97 21.54 -24.19
N PHE A 24 3.70 21.48 -23.78
CA PHE A 24 2.67 22.40 -24.24
C PHE A 24 2.07 23.08 -23.01
N THR A 25 2.20 24.40 -22.96
CA THR A 25 1.63 25.31 -21.99
C THR A 25 0.20 25.66 -22.39
N ILE A 26 -0.78 25.39 -21.52
CA ILE A 26 -2.06 26.12 -21.47
C ILE A 26 -2.42 26.28 -19.99
N GLU A 27 -2.49 27.53 -19.54
CA GLU A 27 -2.98 27.95 -18.23
C GLU A 27 -4.48 27.70 -18.13
N GLU A 28 -4.93 26.97 -17.11
CA GLU A 28 -6.28 27.12 -16.55
C GLU A 28 -6.26 26.74 -15.06
N HIS A 29 -6.18 27.76 -14.20
CA HIS A 29 -6.23 27.61 -12.74
C HIS A 29 -7.62 27.13 -12.31
N THR A 30 -7.77 25.83 -12.09
CA THR A 30 -8.82 25.31 -11.21
C THR A 30 -8.26 25.23 -9.80
N ALA A 31 -8.52 26.28 -9.01
CA ALA A 31 -8.16 26.33 -7.60
C ALA A 31 -8.84 25.18 -6.84
N GLU A 32 -8.08 24.44 -6.03
CA GLU A 32 -8.64 23.46 -5.09
C GLU A 32 -9.73 24.14 -4.23
N PRO A 33 -10.85 23.46 -3.93
CA PRO A 33 -11.89 24.03 -3.08
C PRO A 33 -11.29 24.42 -1.72
N PRO A 34 -11.62 25.61 -1.19
CA PRO A 34 -11.00 26.11 0.03
C PRO A 34 -11.33 25.18 1.20
N GLN A 35 -10.30 24.61 1.83
CA GLN A 35 -10.47 23.96 3.12
C GLN A 35 -10.75 25.04 4.16
N LEU A 36 -11.91 24.95 4.81
CA LEU A 36 -12.35 25.91 5.84
C LEU A 36 -11.44 25.91 7.09
N PHE A 37 -10.73 24.80 7.34
CA PHE A 37 -9.76 24.65 8.43
C PHE A 37 -8.60 23.72 7.98
N PRO A 38 -7.36 23.96 8.45
CA PRO A 38 -6.26 23.04 8.18
C PRO A 38 -6.55 21.65 8.78
N PRO A 39 -6.30 20.55 8.06
CA PRO A 39 -6.56 19.21 8.56
C PRO A 39 -5.67 18.91 9.77
N THR A 40 -6.22 18.22 10.77
CA THR A 40 -5.41 17.68 11.86
C THR A 40 -4.50 16.57 11.33
N TYR A 41 -3.39 16.32 12.03
CA TYR A 41 -2.47 15.25 11.67
C TYR A 41 -3.17 13.88 11.63
N ASP A 42 -4.03 13.59 12.62
CA ASP A 42 -4.75 12.31 12.69
C ASP A 42 -5.74 12.12 11.53
N GLU A 43 -6.41 13.18 11.09
CA GLU A 43 -7.28 13.15 9.92
C GLU A 43 -6.47 12.89 8.65
N ALA A 44 -5.34 13.58 8.49
CA ALA A 44 -4.48 13.43 7.32
C ALA A 44 -3.88 12.02 7.24
N VAL A 45 -3.37 11.48 8.34
CA VAL A 45 -2.85 10.10 8.40
C VAL A 45 -3.95 9.09 8.13
N THR A 46 -5.17 9.30 8.66
CA THR A 46 -6.30 8.42 8.39
C THR A 46 -6.66 8.42 6.90
N ALA A 47 -6.70 9.60 6.27
CA ALA A 47 -6.92 9.72 4.83
C ALA A 47 -5.82 9.02 4.04
N LEU A 48 -4.56 9.15 4.46
CA LEU A 48 -3.42 8.51 3.82
C LEU A 48 -3.50 6.99 3.89
N ILE A 49 -3.75 6.42 5.07
CA ILE A 49 -3.91 4.96 5.28
C ILE A 49 -5.01 4.40 4.39
N ARG A 50 -6.16 5.08 4.33
CA ARG A 50 -7.28 4.68 3.46
C ARG A 50 -6.92 4.78 1.98
N ALA A 51 -6.20 5.82 1.57
CA ALA A 51 -5.79 5.99 0.17
C ALA A 51 -4.76 4.93 -0.26
N PHE A 52 -3.83 4.57 0.64
CA PHE A 52 -2.92 3.44 0.45
C PHE A 52 -3.63 2.10 0.36
N ASP A 53 -4.80 1.98 1.00
CA ASP A 53 -5.60 0.76 1.03
C ASP A 53 -4.77 -0.42 1.56
N VAL A 54 -4.26 -0.21 2.78
CA VAL A 54 -3.42 -1.16 3.50
C VAL A 54 -4.12 -2.53 3.64
N GLY A 55 -5.45 -2.52 3.75
CA GLY A 55 -6.27 -3.74 3.75
C GLY A 55 -6.15 -4.54 2.45
N ALA A 56 -6.28 -3.90 1.29
CA ALA A 56 -6.10 -4.58 0.00
C ALA A 56 -4.66 -5.10 -0.20
N ILE A 57 -3.66 -4.31 0.19
CA ILE A 57 -2.24 -4.73 0.14
C ILE A 57 -2.02 -5.97 1.01
N LEU A 58 -2.54 -5.96 2.24
CA LEU A 58 -2.47 -7.08 3.16
C LEU A 58 -3.17 -8.32 2.59
N ALA A 59 -4.37 -8.17 2.06
CA ALA A 59 -5.14 -9.28 1.49
C ALA A 59 -4.40 -9.95 0.33
N VAL A 60 -3.91 -9.16 -0.64
CA VAL A 60 -3.14 -9.67 -1.78
C VAL A 60 -1.85 -10.34 -1.32
N GLY A 61 -1.12 -9.73 -0.37
CA GLY A 61 0.10 -10.30 0.19
C GLY A 61 -0.15 -11.63 0.90
N LEU A 62 -1.22 -11.71 1.71
CA LEU A 62 -1.63 -12.92 2.39
C LEU A 62 -2.06 -14.02 1.41
N ASP A 63 -2.83 -13.69 0.38
CA ASP A 63 -3.28 -14.65 -0.61
C ASP A 63 -2.10 -15.26 -1.39
N GLN A 64 -1.14 -14.43 -1.79
CA GLN A 64 0.10 -14.89 -2.42
C GLN A 64 0.94 -15.76 -1.48
N ALA A 65 1.06 -15.39 -0.21
CA ALA A 65 1.78 -16.17 0.80
C ALA A 65 1.10 -17.52 1.05
N PHE A 66 -0.23 -17.52 1.22
CA PHE A 66 -1.02 -18.71 1.45
C PHE A 66 -1.05 -19.64 0.24
N ALA A 67 -1.06 -19.11 -0.99
CA ALA A 67 -0.97 -19.94 -2.19
C ALA A 67 0.28 -20.84 -2.17
N ARG A 68 1.42 -20.33 -1.66
CA ARG A 68 2.70 -21.04 -1.56
C ARG A 68 2.80 -22.01 -0.38
N LEU A 69 1.86 -21.98 0.57
CA LEU A 69 1.89 -22.89 1.71
C LEU A 69 1.60 -24.34 1.29
N PRO A 70 2.29 -25.32 1.90
CA PRO A 70 1.96 -26.73 1.75
C PRO A 70 0.54 -27.02 2.26
N ALA A 71 -0.04 -28.16 1.86
CA ALA A 71 -1.38 -28.56 2.30
C ALA A 71 -1.51 -28.70 3.83
N LYS A 72 -0.39 -28.91 4.53
CA LYS A 72 -0.31 -28.97 6.00
C LYS A 72 0.98 -28.31 6.51
N ILE A 73 0.90 -27.68 7.68
CA ILE A 73 2.04 -27.16 8.46
C ILE A 73 2.18 -28.02 9.71
N GLY A 74 3.09 -29.00 9.69
CA GLY A 74 3.07 -30.08 10.67
C GLY A 74 1.72 -30.82 10.64
N PRO A 75 1.01 -30.96 11.77
CA PRO A 75 -0.31 -31.59 11.80
C PRO A 75 -1.47 -30.65 11.43
N ILE A 76 -1.21 -29.35 11.22
CA ILE A 76 -2.25 -28.34 11.00
C ILE A 76 -2.64 -28.29 9.51
N PRO A 77 -3.92 -28.48 9.15
CA PRO A 77 -4.44 -28.25 7.81
C PRO A 77 -4.31 -26.79 7.36
N LYS A 78 -3.94 -26.58 6.09
CA LYS A 78 -3.73 -25.25 5.50
C LYS A 78 -4.94 -24.33 5.65
N ASP A 79 -6.15 -24.83 5.36
CA ASP A 79 -7.41 -24.09 5.49
C ASP A 79 -7.61 -23.53 6.90
N ARG A 80 -7.35 -24.34 7.94
CA ARG A 80 -7.46 -23.91 9.34
C ARG A 80 -6.39 -22.92 9.75
N TYR A 81 -5.18 -23.09 9.24
CA TYR A 81 -4.11 -22.11 9.44
C TYR A 81 -4.47 -20.76 8.82
N VAL A 82 -4.94 -20.75 7.56
CA VAL A 82 -5.35 -19.55 6.83
C VAL A 82 -6.50 -18.83 7.54
N GLU A 83 -7.54 -19.56 7.94
CA GLU A 83 -8.69 -19.03 8.68
C GLU A 83 -8.25 -18.33 9.98
N CYS A 84 -7.38 -18.99 10.76
CA CYS A 84 -6.83 -18.42 11.97
C CYS A 84 -6.02 -17.14 11.68
N THR A 85 -5.10 -17.20 10.71
CA THR A 85 -4.20 -16.06 10.43
C THR A 85 -4.97 -14.85 9.93
N ARG A 86 -5.97 -15.03 9.06
CA ARG A 86 -6.87 -13.94 8.63
C ARG A 86 -7.66 -13.33 9.78
N THR A 87 -8.08 -14.14 10.76
CA THR A 87 -8.80 -13.64 11.94
C THR A 87 -7.89 -12.82 12.87
N LYS A 88 -6.61 -13.17 12.95
CA LYS A 88 -5.63 -12.47 13.80
C LYS A 88 -5.04 -11.21 13.15
N LEU A 89 -5.05 -11.14 11.82
CA LEU A 89 -4.63 -9.96 11.04
C LEU A 89 -5.86 -9.18 10.56
N SER A 90 -6.49 -8.43 11.46
CA SER A 90 -7.58 -7.54 11.06
C SER A 90 -7.03 -6.24 10.43
N PRO A 91 -7.74 -5.64 9.47
CA PRO A 91 -7.36 -4.34 8.90
C PRO A 91 -7.15 -3.28 9.98
N GLU A 92 -8.01 -3.22 11.00
CA GLU A 92 -7.96 -2.23 12.08
C GLU A 92 -6.69 -2.36 12.92
N LEU A 93 -6.25 -3.60 13.19
CA LEU A 93 -5.00 -3.87 13.89
C LEU A 93 -3.80 -3.36 13.09
N VAL A 94 -3.78 -3.62 11.78
CA VAL A 94 -2.70 -3.17 10.90
C VAL A 94 -2.72 -1.65 10.76
N GLU A 95 -3.89 -1.01 10.62
CA GLU A 95 -3.99 0.44 10.60
C GLU A 95 -3.42 1.06 11.89
N LYS A 96 -3.76 0.51 13.05
CA LYS A 96 -3.26 0.98 14.35
C LYS A 96 -1.73 0.84 14.45
N ALA A 97 -1.18 -0.25 13.91
CA ALA A 97 0.26 -0.49 13.90
C ALA A 97 1.01 0.38 12.87
N VAL A 98 0.37 0.74 11.75
CA VAL A 98 0.96 1.55 10.67
C VAL A 98 1.03 3.03 11.02
N ARG A 99 0.05 3.57 11.77
CA ARG A 99 0.03 4.98 12.20
C ARG A 99 1.36 5.50 12.78
N PRO A 100 1.97 4.84 13.79
CA PRO A 100 3.25 5.30 14.33
C PRO A 100 4.40 5.20 13.32
N ALA A 101 4.37 4.23 12.39
CA ALA A 101 5.38 4.10 11.36
C ALA A 101 5.31 5.24 10.32
N LEU A 102 4.11 5.74 10.03
CA LEU A 102 3.93 6.90 9.14
C LEU A 102 4.44 8.20 9.79
N ALA A 103 4.31 8.35 11.11
CA ALA A 103 4.77 9.54 11.83
C ALA A 103 6.29 9.77 11.76
N ALA A 104 7.07 8.72 11.53
CA ALA A 104 8.50 8.83 11.29
C ALA A 104 8.84 9.35 9.88
N GLU A 105 7.93 9.17 8.92
CA GLU A 105 8.18 9.44 7.50
C GLU A 105 7.52 10.72 6.98
N ILE A 106 6.38 11.10 7.57
CA ILE A 106 5.62 12.27 7.17
C ILE A 106 4.89 12.86 8.39
N GLN A 107 5.17 14.14 8.69
CA GLN A 107 4.59 14.85 9.84
C GLN A 107 3.75 16.05 9.42
N ASP A 108 3.97 16.59 8.22
CA ASP A 108 3.22 17.72 7.70
C ASP A 108 1.79 17.28 7.29
N PRO A 109 0.72 17.76 7.95
CA PRO A 109 -0.64 17.33 7.66
C PRO A 109 -1.12 17.75 6.25
N GLY A 110 -0.65 18.90 5.74
CA GLY A 110 -1.01 19.40 4.42
C GLY A 110 -0.43 18.54 3.30
N LEU A 111 0.85 18.21 3.40
CA LEU A 111 1.55 17.27 2.52
C LEU A 111 0.92 15.88 2.58
N THR A 112 0.61 15.41 3.80
CA THR A 112 -0.04 14.11 4.02
C THR A 112 -1.39 14.04 3.31
N MET A 113 -2.21 15.09 3.43
CA MET A 113 -3.52 15.16 2.78
C MET A 113 -3.39 15.23 1.26
N ARG A 114 -2.44 16.00 0.73
CA ARG A 114 -2.17 16.08 -0.71
C ARG A 114 -1.71 14.74 -1.27
N LEU A 115 -0.84 14.03 -0.54
CA LEU A 115 -0.41 12.69 -0.91
C LEU A 115 -1.60 11.71 -0.89
N ALA A 116 -2.47 11.79 0.11
CA ALA A 116 -3.68 10.97 0.18
C ALA A 116 -4.61 11.23 -1.01
N ARG A 117 -4.81 12.49 -1.41
CA ARG A 117 -5.58 12.86 -2.61
C ARG A 117 -4.96 12.32 -3.89
N LEU A 118 -3.65 12.46 -4.06
CA LEU A 118 -2.92 11.90 -5.20
C LEU A 118 -3.13 10.38 -5.29
N LEU A 119 -3.00 9.66 -4.17
CA LEU A 119 -3.21 8.21 -4.15
C LEU A 119 -4.69 7.82 -4.39
N GLY A 120 -5.64 8.65 -3.94
CA GLY A 120 -7.07 8.48 -4.18
C GLY A 120 -7.56 8.90 -5.57
N SER A 121 -6.75 9.64 -6.32
CA SER A 121 -7.07 10.10 -7.68
C SER A 121 -7.26 8.93 -8.66
N PRO A 122 -7.90 9.15 -9.83
CA PRO A 122 -7.98 8.14 -10.90
C PRO A 122 -6.63 7.51 -11.26
N ILE A 123 -5.57 8.30 -11.41
CA ILE A 123 -4.23 7.77 -11.70
C ILE A 123 -3.66 6.96 -10.54
N GLY A 124 -3.84 7.43 -9.30
CA GLY A 124 -3.38 6.73 -8.10
C GLY A 124 -4.06 5.37 -7.95
N ARG A 125 -5.38 5.31 -8.15
CA ARG A 125 -6.17 4.07 -8.10
C ARG A 125 -5.77 3.08 -9.18
N LYS A 126 -5.65 3.52 -10.44
CA LYS A 126 -5.20 2.67 -11.56
C LYS A 126 -3.80 2.11 -11.35
N THR A 127 -2.89 2.97 -10.87
CA THR A 127 -1.50 2.57 -10.55
C THR A 127 -1.47 1.53 -9.43
N LYS A 128 -2.27 1.73 -8.37
CA LYS A 128 -2.43 0.77 -7.27
C LYS A 128 -3.00 -0.56 -7.76
N GLU A 129 -4.08 -0.53 -8.54
CA GLU A 129 -4.72 -1.73 -9.06
C GLU A 129 -3.78 -2.54 -9.96
N ALA A 130 -3.03 -1.87 -10.84
CA ALA A 130 -2.01 -2.50 -11.66
C ALA A 130 -0.91 -3.15 -10.80
N ALA A 131 -0.42 -2.44 -9.78
CA ALA A 131 0.58 -2.97 -8.86
C ALA A 131 0.08 -4.19 -8.08
N LEU A 132 -1.14 -4.13 -7.53
CA LEU A 132 -1.76 -5.25 -6.79
C LEU A 132 -2.02 -6.46 -7.69
N SER A 133 -2.36 -6.23 -8.95
CA SER A 133 -2.61 -7.28 -9.94
C SER A 133 -1.33 -7.82 -10.58
N GLY A 134 -0.15 -7.26 -10.27
CA GLY A 134 1.11 -7.61 -10.93
C GLY A 134 1.16 -7.25 -12.42
N LYS A 135 0.33 -6.31 -12.86
CA LYS A 135 0.26 -5.85 -14.26
C LYS A 135 1.26 -4.74 -14.51
N ALA A 136 1.74 -4.63 -15.75
CA ALA A 136 2.53 -3.48 -16.16
C ALA A 136 1.66 -2.20 -16.12
N LEU A 137 2.27 -1.06 -15.81
CA LEU A 137 1.54 0.21 -15.76
C LEU A 137 1.03 0.66 -17.13
N ALA A 138 1.66 0.20 -18.21
CA ALA A 138 1.16 0.41 -19.57
C ALA A 138 -0.25 -0.20 -19.75
N ASP A 139 -0.56 -1.28 -19.03
CA ASP A 139 -1.84 -1.98 -19.09
C ASP A 139 -2.86 -1.43 -18.08
N ALA A 140 -2.50 -0.39 -17.33
CA ALA A 140 -3.36 0.20 -16.29
C ALA A 140 -4.47 1.11 -16.85
N GLY A 141 -4.55 1.27 -18.18
CA GLY A 141 -5.56 2.12 -18.83
C GLY A 141 -5.45 3.60 -18.44
N ILE A 142 -4.22 4.08 -18.24
CA ILE A 142 -3.94 5.49 -17.93
C ILE A 142 -4.22 6.34 -19.18
N THR A 143 -5.10 7.32 -19.03
CA THR A 143 -5.53 8.22 -20.09
C THR A 143 -4.77 9.54 -20.05
N GLY A 144 -4.89 10.35 -21.11
CA GLY A 144 -4.35 11.71 -21.10
C GLY A 144 -4.94 12.60 -19.99
N ALA A 145 -6.22 12.41 -19.64
CA ALA A 145 -6.86 13.15 -18.55
C ALA A 145 -6.24 12.81 -17.18
N ASP A 146 -5.91 11.53 -16.95
CA ASP A 146 -5.23 11.08 -15.73
C ASP A 146 -3.84 11.73 -15.59
N LEU A 147 -3.12 11.87 -16.71
CA LEU A 147 -1.80 12.53 -16.74
C LEU A 147 -1.90 14.05 -16.50
N LEU A 148 -2.93 14.71 -17.04
CA LEU A 148 -3.18 16.13 -16.77
C LEU A 148 -3.52 16.38 -15.31
N GLU A 149 -4.31 15.51 -14.69
CA GLU A 149 -4.58 15.58 -13.25
C GLU A 149 -3.30 15.33 -12.42
N PHE A 150 -2.49 14.33 -12.79
CA PHE A 150 -1.20 14.11 -12.15
C PHE A 150 -0.29 15.34 -12.22
N ASN A 151 -0.20 15.97 -13.39
CA ASN A 151 0.62 17.16 -13.57
C ASN A 151 0.16 18.32 -12.66
N ARG A 152 -1.16 18.50 -12.49
CA ARG A 152 -1.70 19.48 -11.52
C ARG A 152 -1.24 19.20 -10.09
N TYR A 153 -1.21 17.94 -9.66
CA TYR A 153 -0.61 17.61 -8.35
C TYR A 153 0.90 17.95 -8.29
N MET A 154 1.63 17.79 -9.40
CA MET A 154 3.07 18.06 -9.46
C MET A 154 3.45 19.55 -9.53
N GLU A 155 2.48 20.45 -9.72
CA GLU A 155 2.70 21.90 -9.56
C GLU A 155 3.02 22.26 -8.10
N ASN A 156 2.59 21.41 -7.16
CA ASN A 156 2.90 21.56 -5.76
C ASN A 156 4.36 21.20 -5.45
N ARG A 157 5.17 22.19 -5.06
CA ARG A 157 6.60 22.01 -4.81
C ARG A 157 6.90 21.00 -3.70
N ASP A 158 6.17 21.03 -2.60
CA ASP A 158 6.43 20.16 -1.45
C ASP A 158 6.08 18.71 -1.77
N LEU A 159 4.94 18.47 -2.41
CA LEU A 159 4.53 17.14 -2.86
C LEU A 159 5.53 16.58 -3.88
N LYS A 160 5.90 17.39 -4.88
CA LYS A 160 6.88 17.00 -5.88
C LYS A 160 8.23 16.66 -5.25
N ALA A 161 8.76 17.53 -4.38
CA ALA A 161 10.03 17.30 -3.69
C ALA A 161 9.97 16.06 -2.80
N PHE A 162 8.85 15.82 -2.10
CA PHE A 162 8.67 14.63 -1.28
C PHE A 162 8.75 13.35 -2.14
N LEU A 163 8.07 13.32 -3.29
CA LEU A 163 8.08 12.18 -4.20
C LEU A 163 9.45 11.98 -4.85
N GLU A 164 10.09 13.04 -5.34
CA GLU A 164 11.42 12.99 -5.96
C GLU A 164 12.51 12.53 -4.99
N ASN A 165 12.42 12.93 -3.72
CA ASN A 165 13.31 12.47 -2.66
C ASN A 165 12.97 11.06 -2.14
N GLY A 166 12.11 10.30 -2.83
CA GLY A 166 11.79 8.92 -2.49
C GLY A 166 10.88 8.76 -1.26
N GLY A 167 10.12 9.80 -0.88
CA GLY A 167 9.21 9.75 0.26
C GLY A 167 8.17 8.64 0.17
N LEU A 168 7.63 8.39 -1.04
CA LEU A 168 6.69 7.28 -1.25
C LEU A 168 7.33 5.90 -1.00
N ARG A 169 8.61 5.73 -1.37
CA ARG A 169 9.36 4.50 -1.10
C ARG A 169 9.57 4.30 0.39
N ARG A 170 9.95 5.36 1.13
CA ARG A 170 10.13 5.26 2.58
C ARG A 170 8.83 4.92 3.30
N ILE A 171 7.71 5.54 2.92
CA ILE A 171 6.39 5.17 3.45
C ILE A 171 6.08 3.70 3.17
N LYS A 172 6.27 3.24 1.92
CA LYS A 172 6.05 1.83 1.56
C LYS A 172 6.92 0.90 2.41
N ASP A 173 8.20 1.20 2.57
CA ASP A 173 9.13 0.37 3.34
C ASP A 173 8.73 0.34 4.83
N ALA A 174 8.29 1.47 5.40
CA ALA A 174 7.79 1.56 6.76
C ALA A 174 6.52 0.72 6.98
N VAL A 175 5.53 0.84 6.09
CA VAL A 175 4.29 0.05 6.11
C VAL A 175 4.60 -1.44 5.95
N SER A 176 5.49 -1.80 5.02
CA SER A 176 5.85 -3.20 4.75
C SER A 176 6.53 -3.86 5.96
N ARG A 177 7.40 -3.14 6.67
CA ARG A 177 8.02 -3.63 7.92
C ARG A 177 6.98 -3.92 9.00
N VAL A 178 6.00 -3.04 9.17
CA VAL A 178 4.90 -3.24 10.14
C VAL A 178 4.08 -4.47 9.76
N ILE A 179 3.67 -4.58 8.49
CA ILE A 179 2.90 -5.73 8.00
C ILE A 179 3.65 -7.05 8.24
N ASP A 180 4.96 -7.09 7.99
CA ASP A 180 5.77 -8.29 8.22
C ASP A 180 5.82 -8.70 9.71
N VAL A 181 5.99 -7.73 10.61
CA VAL A 181 5.99 -7.97 12.06
C VAL A 181 4.63 -8.51 12.53
N GLU A 182 3.54 -7.85 12.16
CA GLU A 182 2.19 -8.28 12.55
C GLU A 182 1.84 -9.63 11.92
N SER A 183 2.28 -9.87 10.68
CA SER A 183 2.05 -11.15 10.00
C SER A 183 2.76 -12.30 10.70
N LYS A 184 4.01 -12.10 11.14
CA LYS A 184 4.76 -13.09 11.94
C LYS A 184 4.12 -13.32 13.31
N ALA A 185 3.65 -12.26 13.97
CA ALA A 185 2.98 -12.37 15.26
C ALA A 185 1.69 -13.20 15.14
N ALA A 186 0.87 -12.93 14.14
CA ALA A 186 -0.35 -13.68 13.86
C ALA A 186 -0.08 -15.13 13.47
N ALA A 187 0.91 -15.38 12.60
CA ALA A 187 1.36 -16.72 12.23
C ALA A 187 1.77 -17.53 13.47
N ASN A 188 2.62 -16.96 14.34
CA ASN A 188 3.08 -17.62 15.55
C ASN A 188 1.93 -17.90 16.54
N ALA A 189 1.01 -16.94 16.71
CA ALA A 189 -0.17 -17.12 17.54
C ALA A 189 -1.04 -18.28 17.04
N CYS A 190 -1.24 -18.39 15.72
CA CYS A 190 -2.02 -19.46 15.12
C CYS A 190 -1.36 -20.83 15.24
N VAL A 191 -0.05 -20.94 15.05
CA VAL A 191 0.67 -22.20 15.30
C VAL A 191 0.52 -22.62 16.76
N ARG A 192 0.71 -21.71 17.71
CA ARG A 192 0.55 -21.99 19.16
C ARG A 192 -0.87 -22.41 19.53
N GLN A 193 -1.89 -21.79 18.92
CA GLN A 193 -3.29 -22.11 19.18
C GLN A 193 -3.70 -23.46 18.58
N LEU A 194 -3.25 -23.76 17.37
CA LEU A 194 -3.70 -24.95 16.63
C LEU A 194 -2.88 -26.21 16.95
N MET A 195 -1.57 -26.10 17.21
CA MET A 195 -0.69 -27.25 17.48
C MET A 195 -1.16 -28.18 18.62
N PRO A 196 -1.55 -27.67 19.82
CA PRO A 196 -1.99 -28.54 20.92
C PRO A 196 -3.28 -29.30 20.61
N LEU A 197 -4.21 -28.67 19.89
CA LEU A 197 -5.48 -29.27 19.51
C LEU A 197 -5.29 -30.48 18.58
N TYR A 198 -4.28 -30.45 17.71
CA TYR A 198 -4.00 -31.56 16.81
C TYR A 198 -3.18 -32.67 17.45
N ARG A 199 -2.28 -32.38 18.40
CA ARG A 199 -1.61 -33.44 19.19
C ARG A 199 -2.65 -34.31 19.91
N LEU A 200 -3.62 -33.67 20.58
CA LEU A 200 -4.68 -34.36 21.32
C LEU A 200 -5.64 -35.18 20.43
N LYS A 201 -5.85 -34.79 19.17
CA LYS A 201 -6.68 -35.56 18.22
C LYS A 201 -5.94 -36.76 17.63
N ASN A 202 -4.64 -36.64 17.39
CA ASN A 202 -3.83 -37.72 16.83
C ASN A 202 -3.45 -38.79 17.88
N GLU A 203 -3.42 -38.45 19.16
CA GLU A 203 -3.23 -39.41 20.25
C GLU A 203 -4.51 -40.18 20.62
N ARG A 204 -5.68 -39.79 20.08
CA ARG A 204 -6.99 -40.43 20.33
C ARG A 204 -7.51 -41.30 19.18
N SER A 205 -6.74 -41.49 18.12
CA SER A 205 -7.08 -42.46 17.07
C SER A 205 -6.39 -43.78 17.40
N ALA A 206 -7.21 -44.82 17.57
CA ALA A 206 -6.90 -46.15 18.11
C ALA A 206 -5.72 -46.90 17.46
#